data_AF-A0A847X2I2-F1
#
_entry.id   AF-A0A847X2I2-F1
#
_cell.length_a   1.000
_cell.length_b   1.000
_cell.length_c   1.000
_cell.angle_alpha   90.00
_cell.angle_beta   90.00
_cell.angle_gamma   90.00
#
_symmetry.space_group_name_H-M   'P 1'
#
loop_
_entity.id
_entity.type
_entity.pdbx_description
1 polymer ?
#
loop_
_entity_poly.entity_id
_entity_poly.type
_entity_poly.pdbx_seq_one_letter_code
_entity_poly.pdbx_strand_id
1 'polypeptide(L)' 'MTARAGSAPPGRRLAIGAAIVLTVMGIFLAANAHLLYVALQSQPDCVAHGKPGLATPGQFSAAKSSC' A
#
# COMPACT_ATOMS: atom_id res chain seq x y z
N MET A 1 19.44 13.93 43.86
CA MET A 1 20.03 14.21 42.53
C MET A 1 18.90 14.25 41.51
N THR A 2 18.34 15.42 41.20
CA THR A 2 17.29 15.58 40.19
C THR A 2 17.91 16.17 38.94
N ALA A 3 17.96 15.39 37.86
CA ALA A 3 18.47 15.83 36.57
C ALA A 3 17.52 16.87 35.96
N ARG A 4 18.03 18.06 35.63
CA ARG A 4 17.30 19.04 34.82
C ARG A 4 17.16 18.49 33.41
N ALA A 5 15.92 18.23 32.98
CA ALA A 5 15.61 18.05 31.57
C ALA A 5 15.92 19.36 30.83
N GLY A 6 17.02 19.37 30.06
CA GLY A 6 17.35 20.51 29.22
C GLY A 6 16.22 20.78 28.22
N SER A 7 15.63 21.96 28.28
CA SER A 7 14.68 22.43 27.28
C SER A 7 15.41 22.58 25.94
N ALA A 8 15.20 21.62 25.02
CA ALA A 8 15.65 21.78 23.65
C ALA A 8 15.11 23.10 23.07
N PRO A 9 15.91 23.87 22.32
CA PRO A 9 15.47 25.13 21.74
C PRO A 9 14.21 24.91 20.89
N PRO A 10 13.24 25.83 20.89
CA PRO A 10 11.94 25.64 20.26
C PRO A 10 12.04 25.21 18.78
N GLY A 11 13.05 25.70 18.07
CA GLY A 11 13.33 25.32 16.67
C GLY A 11 13.72 23.86 16.47
N ARG A 12 14.40 23.22 17.43
CA ARG A 12 14.81 21.80 17.31
C ARG A 12 13.60 20.87 17.40
N ARG A 13 12.65 21.17 18.28
CA ARG A 13 11.40 20.38 18.41
C ARG A 13 10.53 20.50 17.16
N LEU A 14 10.44 21.72 16.61
CA LEU A 14 9.74 21.99 15.35
C LEU A 14 10.38 21.26 14.17
N ALA A 15 11.71 21.30 14.06
CA ALA A 15 12.43 20.59 13.00
C ALA A 15 12.22 19.06 13.06
N ILE A 16 12.29 18.47 14.26
CA ILE A 16 12.02 17.04 14.44
C ILE A 16 10.56 16.72 14.08
N GLY A 17 9.60 17.52 14.54
CA GLY A 17 8.19 17.33 14.20
C GLY A 17 7.93 17.40 12.70
N ALA A 18 8.50 18.41 12.02
CA ALA A 18 8.40 18.56 10.58
C ALA A 18 9.03 17.36 9.84
N ALA A 19 10.20 16.89 10.28
CA ALA A 19 10.85 15.72 9.68
C ALA A 19 9.98 14.46 9.81
N ILE A 20 9.35 14.24 10.97
CA ILE A 20 8.44 13.11 11.19
C ILE A 20 7.23 13.22 10.26
N VAL A 21 6.58 14.39 10.20
CA VAL A 21 5.40 14.60 9.34
C VAL A 21 5.72 14.36 7.88
N LEU A 22 6.84 14.92 7.39
CA LEU A 22 7.26 14.73 6.00
C LEU A 22 7.57 13.27 5.69
N THR A 23 8.22 12.56 6.61
CA THR A 23 8.54 11.13 6.45
C THR A 23 7.26 10.29 6.38
N VAL A 24 6.34 10.49 7.33
CA VAL A 24 5.07 9.75 7.37
C VAL A 24 4.25 10.03 6.12
N MET A 25 4.13 11.29 5.72
CA MET A 25 3.40 11.69 4.51
C MET A 25 4.05 11.07 3.26
N GLY A 26 5.38 11.09 3.17
CA GLY A 26 6.12 10.47 2.05
C GLY A 26 5.86 8.98 1.94
N ILE A 27 5.92 8.24 3.05
CA ILE A 27 5.62 6.80 3.09
C ILE A 27 4.17 6.55 2.66
N PHE A 28 3.22 7.31 3.20
CA PHE A 28 1.80 7.16 2.87
C PHE A 28 1.57 7.36 1.37
N LEU A 29 2.08 8.45 0.79
CA LEU A 29 1.94 8.73 -0.64
C LEU A 29 2.59 7.64 -1.50
N ALA A 30 3.81 7.20 -1.15
CA ALA A 30 4.51 6.14 -1.88
C ALA A 30 3.75 4.82 -1.85
N ALA A 31 3.20 4.42 -0.70
CA ALA A 31 2.40 3.20 -0.57
C ALA A 31 1.14 3.25 -1.44
N ASN A 32 0.39 4.36 -1.41
CA ASN A 32 -0.81 4.51 -2.23
C ASN A 32 -0.49 4.55 -3.74
N ALA A 33 0.58 5.26 -4.13
CA ALA A 33 1.05 5.28 -5.52
C ALA A 33 1.46 3.87 -5.99
N HIS A 34 2.09 3.08 -5.12
CA HIS A 34 2.44 1.70 -5.42
C HIS A 34 1.21 0.82 -5.66
N LEU A 35 0.17 0.96 -4.83
CA LEU A 35 -1.10 0.22 -5.05
C LEU A 35 -1.73 0.58 -6.39
N LEU A 36 -1.77 1.86 -6.75
CA LEU A 36 -2.27 2.31 -8.04
C LEU A 36 -1.44 1.73 -9.20
N TYR A 37 -0.11 1.75 -9.09
CA TYR A 37 0.78 1.16 -10.09
C TYR A 37 0.50 -0.33 -10.29
N VAL A 38 0.40 -1.10 -9.21
CA VAL A 38 0.09 -2.54 -9.27
C VAL A 38 -1.26 -2.77 -9.93
N ALA A 39 -2.29 -2.00 -9.59
CA ALA A 39 -3.62 -2.14 -10.19
C ALA A 39 -3.62 -1.91 -11.70
N LEU A 40 -2.81 -0.97 -12.20
CA LEU A 40 -2.73 -0.66 -13.64
C LEU A 40 -1.83 -1.64 -14.39
N GLN A 41 -0.76 -2.13 -13.76
CA GLN A 41 0.25 -2.97 -14.40
C GLN A 41 -0.09 -4.45 -14.34
N SER A 42 -1.00 -4.86 -13.45
CA SER A 42 -1.53 -6.22 -13.37
C SER A 42 -2.41 -6.49 -14.59
N GLN A 43 -1.79 -6.73 -15.75
CA GLN A 43 -2.41 -7.35 -16.89
C GLN A 43 -2.09 -8.85 -16.80
N PRO A 44 -2.90 -9.64 -16.07
CA PRO A 44 -2.73 -11.08 -16.14
C PRO A 44 -2.97 -11.52 -17.59
N ASP A 45 -2.16 -12.45 -18.08
CA ASP A 45 -2.42 -13.04 -19.39
C ASP A 45 -3.88 -13.53 -19.45
N CYS A 46 -4.59 -13.14 -20.50
CA CYS A 46 -5.93 -13.63 -20.77
C CYS A 46 -5.82 -15.10 -21.17
N VAL A 47 -5.79 -16.00 -20.18
CA VAL A 47 -5.85 -17.45 -20.44
C VAL A 47 -7.23 -17.83 -20.94
N ALA A 48 -7.31 -18.91 -21.72
CA ALA A 48 -8.58 -19.45 -22.19
C ALA A 48 -9.42 -19.94 -21.00
N HIS A 49 -10.25 -19.06 -20.42
CA HIS A 49 -11.13 -19.43 -19.33
C HIS A 49 -12.29 -20.29 -19.84
N GLY A 50 -12.53 -21.41 -19.18
CA GLY A 50 -13.73 -22.21 -19.39
C GLY A 50 -14.99 -21.40 -19.06
N LYS A 51 -16.07 -21.61 -19.84
CA LYS A 51 -17.37 -20.98 -19.55
C LYS A 51 -17.84 -21.37 -18.14
N PRO A 52 -18.42 -20.44 -17.36
CA PRO A 52 -19.03 -20.77 -16.08
C PRO A 52 -20.02 -21.95 -16.22
N GLY A 53 -19.83 -22.99 -15.41
CA GLY A 53 -20.66 -24.20 -15.45
C GLY A 53 -20.13 -25.34 -16.33
N LEU A 54 -19.09 -25.13 -17.14
CA LEU A 54 -18.34 -26.18 -17.84
C LEU A 54 -16.94 -26.31 -17.23
N ALA A 55 -16.87 -26.76 -15.98
CA ALA A 55 -15.59 -27.04 -15.34
C ALA A 55 -14.95 -28.28 -15.99
N THR A 56 -13.86 -28.09 -16.74
CA THR A 56 -13.04 -29.18 -17.27
C THR A 56 -11.86 -29.44 -16.34
N PRO A 57 -11.60 -30.69 -15.91
CA PRO A 57 -10.43 -31.01 -15.09
C PRO A 57 -9.13 -30.51 -15.74
N GLY A 58 -8.31 -29.79 -14.97
CA GLY A 58 -7.05 -29.22 -15.45
C GLY A 58 -7.17 -27.87 -16.19
N GLN A 59 -8.36 -27.28 -16.29
CA GLN A 59 -8.57 -25.95 -16.90
C GLN A 59 -8.97 -24.91 -15.85
N PHE A 60 -8.51 -23.67 -16.06
CA PHE A 60 -8.93 -22.53 -15.24
C PHE A 60 -10.30 -22.03 -15.73
N SER A 61 -11.24 -21.84 -14.82
CA SER A 61 -12.56 -21.27 -15.10
C SER A 61 -12.75 -19.98 -14.31
N ALA A 62 -13.56 -19.05 -14.83
CA ALA A 62 -13.89 -17.85 -14.10
C ALA A 62 -14.58 -18.19 -12.76
N ALA A 63 -14.24 -17.45 -11.70
CA ALA A 63 -14.92 -17.58 -10.42
C ALA A 63 -16.41 -17.25 -10.58
N LYS A 64 -17.27 -17.98 -9.85
CA LYS A 64 -18.71 -17.71 -9.84
C LYS A 64 -18.94 -16.35 -9.17
N SER A 65 -19.79 -15.51 -9.77
CA SER A 65 -20.20 -14.25 -9.13
C SER A 65 -20.87 -14.53 -7.79
N SER A 66 -20.68 -13.62 -6.82
CA SER A 66 -21.39 -13.64 -5.54
C SER A 66 -22.82 -13.09 -5.63
N CYS A 67 -23.18 -12.53 -6.79
CA CYS A 67 -24.52 -12.11 -7.17
C CYS A 67 -25.19 -13.14 -8.08
#